data_AF-A0A7R9IHT3-F1
#
_entry.id   AF-A0A7R9IHT3-F1
#
_cell.length_a   1.000
_cell.length_b   1.000
_cell.length_c   1.000
_cell.angle_alpha   90.00
_cell.angle_beta   90.00
_cell.angle_gamma   90.00
#
_symmetry.space_group_name_H-M   'P 1'
#
loop_
_entity.id
_entity.type
_entity.pdbx_description
1 polymer ?
#
loop_
_entity_poly.entity_id
_entity_poly.type
_entity_poly.pdbx_seq_one_letter_code
_entity_poly.pdbx_strand_id
1 'polypeptide(L)'
;MAIKARTGPDGPHVAAALVVFQCLIIVVMTAAAKYHPYADAKDNRNSALSHQGGFQLGLDERELYKFYIMFQDVHVMIFAGFGFLMSFLKRYGYSSTGFTLLLGALMVQWGILCHGFFRLDPLDHKIPISIESLLSADVATAAILISMGAVLGKTTPLQLLIMGFIEIIVFTANEYLGVEVFKAVDAGGSMYVHVFGAYFGLAVSLALGHGKVIAKSEGEDSNEGSSYTSDIFAMIATIFLWLFWPSFNAGLSTGDDKHRAVINTYLSLASCCVMAFATSAVVNKDNKFDMVHIQNSTLAGGVAVGTVCDLMIQPFGAVLIGMLAGVVSVLGYRFLQPYLLSLVHLHDTCGVNNLHGIPGVMSGVMGAVVAGLATEKDYNYSLYQQFPARMPPANSSDYWEYAAHLGGDVEPGVGRSASGQAGYQLLALCVTFLVAWVSGALTGTRGFGGIETQGRCPQQPRMFSCVIQTTAPPGAVMRSSTVQGGVTLQLFSDDPFWHLGEDERVLTLAPIFRVSESRATRTSGGEDMFSTRVLSLASTSASVDRSRGHVLNGATLSLQH
;
A
#
# COMPACT_ATOMS: atom_id res chain seq x y z
N MET A 1 31.98 2.78 28.26
CA MET A 1 31.11 3.98 28.16
C MET A 1 30.08 3.69 27.09
N ALA A 2 28.82 3.47 27.47
CA ALA A 2 27.75 3.31 26.51
C ALA A 2 27.63 4.60 25.69
N ILE A 3 27.90 4.53 24.39
CA ILE A 3 27.53 5.58 23.46
C ILE A 3 26.00 5.57 23.46
N LYS A 4 25.42 6.42 24.31
CA LYS A 4 24.00 6.74 24.25
C LYS A 4 23.85 7.60 22.98
N ALA A 5 23.79 6.93 21.83
CA ALA A 5 23.36 7.54 20.59
C ALA A 5 21.99 8.15 20.88
N ARG A 6 21.93 9.47 21.02
CA ARG A 6 20.68 10.21 21.04
C ARG A 6 20.12 10.15 19.63
N THR A 7 19.49 9.05 19.30
CA THR A 7 18.55 8.88 18.19
C THR A 7 17.38 8.07 18.73
N GLY A 8 16.77 8.57 19.82
CA GLY A 8 15.47 8.07 20.24
C GLY A 8 14.40 8.70 19.34
N PRO A 9 13.35 7.97 18.96
CA PRO A 9 12.33 8.50 18.08
C PRO A 9 11.68 9.74 18.68
N ASP A 10 11.14 10.57 17.81
CA ASP A 10 10.23 11.70 18.06
C ASP A 10 8.93 11.29 18.79
N GLY A 11 8.96 10.32 19.70
CA GLY A 11 7.80 9.73 20.37
C GLY A 11 6.82 10.76 20.95
N PRO A 12 7.28 11.79 21.68
CA PRO A 12 6.40 12.87 22.13
C PRO A 12 5.76 13.68 20.99
N HIS A 13 6.49 13.91 19.88
CA HIS A 13 5.96 14.64 18.72
C HIS A 13 4.96 13.80 17.93
N VAL A 14 5.24 12.50 17.73
CA VAL A 14 4.32 11.56 17.09
C VAL A 14 3.04 11.42 17.94
N ALA A 15 3.17 11.25 19.25
CA ALA A 15 2.03 11.18 20.16
C ALA A 15 1.19 12.46 20.11
N ALA A 16 1.84 13.63 20.18
CA ALA A 16 1.15 14.92 20.06
C ALA A 16 0.43 15.05 18.70
N ALA A 17 1.07 14.67 17.59
CA ALA A 17 0.47 14.71 16.27
C ALA A 17 -0.76 13.80 16.17
N LEU A 18 -0.67 12.57 16.69
CA LEU A 18 -1.80 11.63 16.72
C LEU A 18 -2.99 12.19 17.51
N VAL A 19 -2.74 12.77 18.69
CA VAL A 19 -3.80 13.43 19.48
C VAL A 19 -4.41 14.59 18.70
N VAL A 20 -3.59 15.43 18.04
CA VAL A 20 -4.08 16.55 17.24
C VAL A 20 -4.94 16.07 16.07
N PHE A 21 -4.50 15.08 15.31
CA PHE A 21 -5.28 14.51 14.20
C PHE A 21 -6.59 13.90 14.68
N GLN A 22 -6.57 13.15 15.77
CA GLN A 22 -7.79 12.53 16.31
C GLN A 22 -8.77 13.58 16.86
N CYS A 23 -8.28 14.60 17.58
CA CYS A 23 -9.11 15.72 18.04
C CYS A 23 -9.72 16.49 16.87
N LEU A 24 -8.94 16.72 15.80
CA LEU A 24 -9.44 17.37 14.58
C LEU A 24 -10.58 16.55 13.96
N ILE A 25 -10.41 15.24 13.80
CA ILE A 25 -11.45 14.35 13.27
C ILE A 25 -12.71 14.42 14.14
N ILE A 26 -12.58 14.37 15.47
CA ILE A 26 -13.74 14.47 16.38
C ILE A 26 -14.48 15.80 16.20
N VAL A 27 -13.74 16.92 16.13
CA VAL A 27 -14.34 18.25 15.93
C VAL A 27 -15.07 18.32 14.60
N VAL A 28 -14.45 17.87 13.52
CA VAL A 28 -15.04 17.90 12.18
C VAL A 28 -16.24 16.96 12.10
N MET A 29 -16.15 15.74 12.62
CA MET A 29 -17.24 14.77 12.63
C MET A 29 -18.44 15.28 13.44
N THR A 30 -18.20 15.89 14.61
CA THR A 30 -19.26 16.52 15.41
C THR A 30 -19.93 17.67 14.65
N ALA A 31 -19.15 18.46 13.91
CA ALA A 31 -19.65 19.61 13.19
C ALA A 31 -20.35 19.25 11.87
N ALA A 32 -19.93 18.19 11.18
CA ALA A 32 -20.33 17.92 9.80
C ALA A 32 -21.09 16.60 9.59
N ALA A 33 -20.98 15.62 10.49
CA ALA A 33 -21.55 14.29 10.25
C ALA A 33 -22.81 14.00 11.07
N LYS A 34 -23.60 13.05 10.57
CA LYS A 34 -24.76 12.44 11.24
C LYS A 34 -24.85 10.95 10.86
N TYR A 35 -25.65 10.19 11.58
CA TYR A 35 -26.01 8.86 11.11
C TYR A 35 -26.87 8.95 9.85
N HIS A 36 -26.63 8.06 8.89
CA HIS A 36 -27.52 7.86 7.75
C HIS A 36 -28.94 7.50 8.24
N PRO A 37 -30.04 7.83 7.51
CA PRO A 37 -31.40 7.50 7.94
C PRO A 37 -31.62 6.05 8.39
N TYR A 38 -31.04 5.06 7.72
CA TYR A 38 -31.09 3.64 8.12
C TYR A 38 -30.38 3.31 9.45
N ALA A 39 -29.52 4.20 9.95
CA ALA A 39 -28.84 4.08 11.23
C ALA A 39 -29.40 5.05 12.30
N ASP A 40 -30.32 5.95 11.94
CA ASP A 40 -30.92 6.91 12.88
C ASP A 40 -32.06 6.26 13.67
N ALA A 41 -31.87 6.12 14.99
CA ALA A 41 -32.89 5.56 15.87
C ALA A 41 -34.18 6.42 15.97
N LYS A 42 -34.15 7.68 15.51
CA LYS A 42 -35.35 8.53 15.43
C LYS A 42 -36.23 8.20 14.24
N ASP A 43 -35.69 7.53 13.21
CA ASP A 43 -36.49 7.09 12.08
C ASP A 43 -37.29 5.86 12.50
N ASN A 44 -38.60 6.06 12.60
CA ASN A 44 -39.60 5.06 12.98
C ASN A 44 -39.53 3.77 12.13
N ARG A 45 -39.04 3.86 10.88
CA ARG A 45 -38.82 2.70 10.00
C ARG A 45 -37.79 1.72 10.55
N ASN A 46 -36.84 2.21 11.35
CA ASN A 46 -35.80 1.38 11.96
C ASN A 46 -36.26 0.70 13.27
N SER A 47 -37.47 1.00 13.77
CA SER A 47 -37.96 0.40 15.02
C SER A 47 -38.13 -1.10 14.88
N ALA A 48 -37.69 -1.89 15.86
CA ALA A 48 -37.98 -3.34 15.87
C ALA A 48 -39.49 -3.63 16.09
N LEU A 49 -40.29 -2.62 16.45
CA LEU A 49 -41.71 -2.74 16.72
C LEU A 49 -42.51 -2.37 15.47
N SER A 50 -43.16 -3.36 14.86
CA SER A 50 -43.96 -3.19 13.64
C SER A 50 -45.02 -2.09 13.71
N HIS A 51 -45.64 -1.88 14.88
CA HIS A 51 -46.66 -0.85 15.09
C HIS A 51 -46.11 0.59 15.09
N GLN A 52 -44.79 0.77 15.15
CA GLN A 52 -44.13 2.08 15.01
C GLN A 52 -43.64 2.33 13.57
N GLY A 53 -44.05 1.51 12.60
CA GLY A 53 -43.53 1.55 11.22
C GLY A 53 -42.37 0.58 10.97
N GLY A 54 -42.19 -0.37 11.90
CA GLY A 54 -40.93 -1.05 12.15
C GLY A 54 -40.32 -1.91 11.04
N PHE A 55 -39.05 -2.23 11.30
CA PHE A 55 -38.09 -3.05 10.54
C PHE A 55 -38.81 -4.16 9.76
N GLN A 56 -38.85 -4.00 8.43
CA GLN A 56 -39.36 -5.03 7.55
C GLN A 56 -38.27 -6.08 7.37
N LEU A 57 -38.34 -7.10 8.25
CA LEU A 57 -37.50 -8.29 8.21
C LEU A 57 -37.43 -8.82 6.77
N GLY A 58 -36.25 -8.74 6.15
CA GLY A 58 -35.99 -9.14 4.77
C GLY A 58 -35.78 -8.00 3.76
N LEU A 59 -36.36 -6.81 3.89
CA LEU A 59 -36.03 -5.65 3.03
C LEU A 59 -34.87 -4.84 3.64
N ASP A 60 -34.93 -4.57 4.94
CA ASP A 60 -33.88 -3.82 5.64
C ASP A 60 -32.63 -4.68 5.87
N GLU A 61 -32.81 -5.99 6.08
CA GLU A 61 -31.70 -6.95 6.03
C GLU A 61 -31.02 -6.94 4.66
N ARG A 62 -31.78 -6.86 3.56
CA ARG A 62 -31.20 -6.78 2.22
C ARG A 62 -30.34 -5.53 2.05
N GLU A 63 -30.74 -4.37 2.59
CA GLU A 63 -29.92 -3.14 2.52
C GLU A 63 -28.67 -3.21 3.42
N LEU A 64 -28.75 -3.80 4.62
CA LEU A 64 -27.57 -4.05 5.45
C LEU A 64 -26.58 -4.99 4.74
N TYR A 65 -27.07 -6.15 4.26
CA TYR A 65 -26.26 -7.16 3.60
C TYR A 65 -25.71 -6.71 2.24
N LYS A 66 -26.33 -5.73 1.59
CA LYS A 66 -25.92 -5.19 0.28
C LYS A 66 -24.47 -4.74 0.25
N PHE A 67 -24.04 -4.07 1.32
CA PHE A 67 -22.69 -3.51 1.45
C PHE A 67 -21.87 -4.18 2.55
N TYR A 68 -22.49 -4.71 3.62
CA TYR A 68 -21.74 -5.22 4.77
C TYR A 68 -20.74 -6.32 4.42
N ILE A 69 -21.12 -7.29 3.58
CA ILE A 69 -20.22 -8.39 3.17
C ILE A 69 -19.03 -7.84 2.37
N MET A 70 -19.31 -6.99 1.37
CA MET A 70 -18.25 -6.39 0.55
C MET A 70 -17.34 -5.48 1.37
N PHE A 71 -17.92 -4.74 2.32
CA PHE A 71 -17.17 -3.95 3.30
C PHE A 71 -16.23 -4.84 4.11
N GLN A 72 -16.69 -5.95 4.69
CA GLN A 72 -15.83 -6.83 5.48
C GLN A 72 -14.64 -7.36 4.68
N ASP A 73 -14.88 -7.80 3.45
CA ASP A 73 -13.85 -8.31 2.55
C ASP A 73 -12.78 -7.24 2.26
N VAL A 74 -13.22 -6.03 1.88
CA VAL A 74 -12.33 -4.89 1.63
C VAL A 74 -11.59 -4.46 2.90
N HIS A 75 -12.27 -4.45 4.04
CA HIS A 75 -11.66 -4.11 5.34
C HIS A 75 -10.53 -5.08 5.68
N VAL A 76 -10.70 -6.38 5.41
CA VAL A 76 -9.62 -7.37 5.56
C VAL A 76 -8.47 -7.09 4.59
N MET A 77 -8.75 -6.68 3.35
CA MET A 77 -7.69 -6.28 2.42
C MET A 77 -6.87 -5.09 2.93
N ILE A 78 -7.51 -4.08 3.55
CA ILE A 78 -6.82 -2.91 4.12
C ILE A 78 -5.89 -3.32 5.27
N PHE A 79 -6.42 -4.01 6.28
CA PHE A 79 -5.68 -4.23 7.52
C PHE A 79 -4.79 -5.49 7.50
N ALA A 80 -5.27 -6.59 6.92
CA ALA A 80 -4.49 -7.82 6.81
C ALA A 80 -3.74 -7.92 5.48
N GLY A 81 -4.41 -7.61 4.36
CA GLY A 81 -3.82 -7.70 3.02
C GLY A 81 -2.60 -6.78 2.84
N PHE A 82 -2.79 -5.47 2.82
CA PHE A 82 -1.68 -4.52 2.70
C PHE A 82 -0.70 -4.62 3.89
N GLY A 83 -1.20 -4.76 5.11
CA GLY A 83 -0.39 -4.78 6.33
C GLY A 83 0.66 -5.89 6.34
N PHE A 84 0.26 -7.12 5.99
CA PHE A 84 1.19 -8.25 5.93
C PHE A 84 1.93 -8.36 4.59
N LEU A 85 1.39 -7.88 3.46
CA LEU A 85 2.09 -7.94 2.16
C LEU A 85 3.42 -7.17 2.24
N MET A 86 3.38 -6.00 2.88
CA MET A 86 4.55 -5.14 3.09
C MET A 86 5.54 -5.71 4.12
N SER A 87 5.17 -6.75 4.87
CA SER A 87 6.02 -7.38 5.90
C SER A 87 7.12 -8.28 5.33
N PHE A 88 7.26 -8.36 4.00
CA PHE A 88 8.34 -9.10 3.35
C PHE A 88 9.75 -8.61 3.77
N LEU A 89 9.89 -7.33 4.13
CA LEU A 89 11.14 -6.75 4.64
C LEU A 89 11.55 -7.39 5.97
N LYS A 90 12.63 -8.17 5.94
CA LYS A 90 13.11 -9.02 7.05
C LYS A 90 13.39 -8.31 8.37
N ARG A 91 13.58 -6.98 8.36
CA ARG A 91 13.90 -6.14 9.52
C ARG A 91 12.96 -4.93 9.69
N TYR A 92 11.84 -4.92 8.98
CA TYR A 92 10.86 -3.83 9.00
C TYR A 92 9.43 -4.33 9.22
N GLY A 93 9.29 -5.52 9.83
CA GLY A 93 8.00 -6.19 9.99
C GLY A 93 7.07 -5.47 10.98
N TYR A 94 7.60 -4.94 12.08
CA TYR A 94 6.81 -4.20 13.07
C TYR A 94 6.34 -2.87 12.49
N SER A 95 7.23 -2.14 11.80
CA SER A 95 6.90 -0.89 11.15
C SER A 95 5.91 -1.10 10.00
N SER A 96 6.10 -2.12 9.17
CA SER A 96 5.16 -2.45 8.10
C SER A 96 3.74 -2.68 8.63
N THR A 97 3.57 -3.64 9.53
CA THR A 97 2.25 -4.03 10.04
C THR A 97 1.66 -2.96 10.97
N GLY A 98 2.47 -2.44 11.90
CA GLY A 98 2.06 -1.45 12.88
C GLY A 98 1.74 -0.08 12.28
N PHE A 99 2.55 0.41 11.33
CA PHE A 99 2.23 1.67 10.66
C PHE A 99 1.07 1.53 9.68
N THR A 100 0.88 0.38 9.03
CA THR A 100 -0.32 0.13 8.23
C THR A 100 -1.58 0.16 9.09
N LEU A 101 -1.58 -0.49 10.25
CA LEU A 101 -2.69 -0.44 11.18
C LEU A 101 -2.97 1.00 11.66
N LEU A 102 -1.92 1.73 12.04
CA LEU A 102 -2.04 3.12 12.49
C LEU A 102 -2.58 4.04 11.40
N LEU A 103 -2.02 3.97 10.19
CA LEU A 103 -2.48 4.76 9.05
C LEU A 103 -3.91 4.37 8.68
N GLY A 104 -4.20 3.08 8.54
CA GLY A 104 -5.53 2.59 8.21
C GLY A 104 -6.59 3.10 9.17
N ALA A 105 -6.37 2.95 10.49
CA ALA A 105 -7.33 3.39 11.51
C ALA A 105 -7.62 4.90 11.46
N LEU A 106 -6.63 5.72 11.09
CA LEU A 106 -6.78 7.16 11.01
C LEU A 106 -7.37 7.60 9.66
N MET A 107 -6.92 6.98 8.56
CA MET A 107 -7.34 7.33 7.20
C MET A 107 -8.78 6.92 6.91
N VAL A 108 -9.29 5.81 7.46
CA VAL A 108 -10.72 5.47 7.26
C VAL A 108 -11.65 6.53 7.86
N GLN A 109 -11.30 7.07 9.03
CA GLN A 109 -12.08 8.15 9.64
C GLN A 109 -12.01 9.44 8.83
N TRP A 110 -10.79 9.80 8.38
CA TRP A 110 -10.59 11.01 7.58
C TRP A 110 -11.20 10.88 6.18
N GLY A 111 -11.13 9.70 5.58
CA GLY A 111 -11.74 9.35 4.29
C GLY A 111 -13.27 9.47 4.29
N ILE A 112 -13.94 8.99 5.36
CA ILE A 112 -15.39 9.18 5.54
C ILE A 112 -15.75 10.67 5.43
N LEU A 113 -14.99 11.53 6.11
CA LEU A 113 -15.23 12.97 6.09
C LEU A 113 -14.92 13.57 4.71
N CYS A 114 -13.76 13.26 4.14
CA CYS A 114 -13.32 13.81 2.84
C CYS A 114 -14.25 13.42 1.68
N HIS A 115 -14.73 12.18 1.60
CA HIS A 115 -15.77 11.81 0.62
C HIS A 115 -17.10 12.47 0.97
N GLY A 116 -17.46 12.48 2.25
CA GLY A 116 -18.72 13.02 2.73
C GLY A 116 -18.94 14.48 2.36
N PHE A 117 -17.89 15.31 2.35
CA PHE A 117 -17.99 16.71 1.93
C PHE A 117 -18.46 16.92 0.49
N PHE A 118 -18.29 15.92 -0.39
CA PHE A 118 -18.83 15.95 -1.76
C PHE A 118 -20.24 15.34 -1.87
N ARG A 119 -20.75 14.73 -0.79
CA ARG A 119 -22.03 14.01 -0.72
C ARG A 119 -22.87 14.46 0.47
N LEU A 120 -22.90 15.77 0.71
CA LEU A 120 -23.70 16.37 1.78
C LEU A 120 -25.19 16.14 1.51
N ASP A 121 -25.94 15.83 2.57
CA ASP A 121 -27.39 15.77 2.52
C ASP A 121 -27.94 17.15 2.09
N PRO A 122 -28.77 17.23 1.03
CA PRO A 122 -29.31 18.50 0.55
C PRO A 122 -30.17 19.25 1.57
N LEU A 123 -30.74 18.56 2.57
CA LEU A 123 -31.70 19.14 3.50
C LEU A 123 -31.03 19.83 4.68
N ASP A 124 -30.01 19.22 5.28
CA ASP A 124 -29.35 19.73 6.49
C ASP A 124 -27.84 19.95 6.34
N HIS A 125 -27.31 19.72 5.13
CA HIS A 125 -25.90 19.89 4.79
C HIS A 125 -24.95 19.10 5.72
N LYS A 126 -25.40 17.94 6.20
CA LYS A 126 -24.60 16.99 6.99
C LYS A 126 -24.16 15.80 6.14
N ILE A 127 -23.08 15.15 6.55
CA ILE A 127 -22.56 13.91 5.98
C ILE A 127 -23.34 12.74 6.60
N PRO A 128 -24.15 11.99 5.84
CA PRO A 128 -24.84 10.82 6.36
C PRO A 128 -23.90 9.59 6.33
N ILE A 129 -23.47 9.13 7.50
CA ILE A 129 -22.55 7.98 7.62
C ILE A 129 -23.34 6.67 7.51
N SER A 130 -23.01 5.87 6.49
CA SER A 130 -23.58 4.55 6.16
C SER A 130 -22.47 3.49 5.96
N ILE A 131 -22.83 2.21 5.82
CA ILE A 131 -21.84 1.16 5.50
C ILE A 131 -21.15 1.41 4.15
N GLU A 132 -21.87 1.97 3.18
CA GLU A 132 -21.29 2.39 1.90
C GLU A 132 -20.23 3.50 2.10
N SER A 133 -20.44 4.42 3.04
CA SER A 133 -19.43 5.43 3.39
C SER A 133 -18.19 4.81 4.02
N LEU A 134 -18.34 3.75 4.82
CA LEU A 134 -17.22 2.98 5.39
C LEU A 134 -16.44 2.25 4.29
N LEU A 135 -17.15 1.56 3.38
CA LEU A 135 -16.54 0.89 2.23
C LEU A 135 -15.79 1.88 1.32
N SER A 136 -16.38 3.03 1.01
CA SER A 136 -15.73 4.08 0.21
C SER A 136 -14.45 4.58 0.88
N ALA A 137 -14.46 4.76 2.21
CA ALA A 137 -13.30 5.20 2.95
C ALA A 137 -12.18 4.15 3.02
N ASP A 138 -12.52 2.86 3.06
CA ASP A 138 -11.54 1.79 2.94
C ASP A 138 -10.90 1.79 1.53
N VAL A 139 -11.69 1.98 0.47
CA VAL A 139 -11.18 2.11 -0.91
C VAL A 139 -10.23 3.31 -1.04
N ALA A 140 -10.56 4.46 -0.46
CA ALA A 140 -9.67 5.61 -0.40
C ALA A 140 -8.39 5.30 0.37
N THR A 141 -8.51 4.63 1.52
CA THR A 141 -7.37 4.21 2.34
C THR A 141 -6.44 3.27 1.59
N ALA A 142 -6.95 2.43 0.69
CA ALA A 142 -6.13 1.58 -0.17
C ALA A 142 -5.15 2.41 -1.01
N ALA A 143 -5.55 3.58 -1.55
CA ALA A 143 -4.66 4.45 -2.32
C ALA A 143 -3.46 4.91 -1.46
N ILE A 144 -3.71 5.29 -0.20
CA ILE A 144 -2.65 5.71 0.74
C ILE A 144 -1.71 4.54 1.05
N LEU A 145 -2.23 3.32 1.22
CA LEU A 145 -1.40 2.14 1.48
C LEU A 145 -0.57 1.73 0.24
N ILE A 146 -1.07 1.97 -0.96
CA ILE A 146 -0.29 1.85 -2.20
C ILE A 146 0.84 2.89 -2.19
N SER A 147 0.55 4.16 -1.86
CA SER A 147 1.59 5.19 -1.75
C SER A 147 2.64 4.87 -0.69
N MET A 148 2.21 4.34 0.46
CA MET A 148 3.10 3.85 1.52
C MET A 148 4.05 2.76 0.99
N GLY A 149 3.59 1.85 0.13
CA GLY A 149 4.43 0.83 -0.50
C GLY A 149 5.61 1.40 -1.30
N ALA A 150 5.45 2.56 -1.94
CA ALA A 150 6.55 3.21 -2.66
C ALA A 150 7.63 3.76 -1.72
N VAL A 151 7.24 4.22 -0.53
CA VAL A 151 8.11 4.90 0.45
C VAL A 151 8.45 4.04 1.68
N LEU A 152 7.96 2.80 1.73
CA LEU A 152 8.13 1.87 2.85
C LEU A 152 9.61 1.72 3.23
N GLY A 153 9.90 1.76 4.53
CA GLY A 153 11.26 1.65 5.06
C GLY A 153 12.11 2.91 4.93
N LYS A 154 11.57 4.01 4.37
CA LYS A 154 12.30 5.27 4.11
C LYS A 154 11.68 6.50 4.76
N THR A 155 10.59 6.35 5.50
CA THR A 155 9.84 7.46 6.11
C THR A 155 9.61 7.22 7.59
N THR A 156 9.48 8.29 8.35
CA THR A 156 9.04 8.24 9.76
C THR A 156 7.52 8.10 9.86
N PRO A 157 6.97 7.65 11.01
CA PRO A 157 5.52 7.60 11.22
C PRO A 157 4.85 8.95 11.01
N LEU A 158 5.46 10.05 11.48
CA LEU A 158 4.91 11.39 11.31
C LEU A 158 4.81 11.79 9.83
N GLN A 159 5.82 11.45 9.02
CA GLN A 159 5.78 11.68 7.58
C GLN A 159 4.66 10.90 6.92
N LEU A 160 4.47 9.63 7.28
CA LEU A 160 3.37 8.81 6.78
C LEU A 160 1.99 9.38 7.15
N LEU A 161 1.82 9.90 8.38
CA LEU A 161 0.57 10.53 8.81
C LEU A 161 0.27 11.80 8.00
N ILE A 162 1.26 12.68 7.83
CA ILE A 162 1.11 13.93 7.05
C ILE A 162 0.82 13.61 5.58
N MET A 163 1.54 12.64 5.02
CA MET A 163 1.35 12.16 3.66
C MET A 163 -0.09 11.69 3.46
N GLY A 164 -0.57 10.76 4.29
CA GLY A 164 -1.93 10.21 4.19
C GLY A 164 -3.02 11.28 4.32
N PHE A 165 -2.87 12.24 5.24
CA PHE A 165 -3.84 13.33 5.43
C PHE A 165 -3.98 14.22 4.18
N ILE A 166 -2.86 14.57 3.55
CA ILE A 166 -2.84 15.38 2.33
C ILE A 166 -3.36 14.55 1.16
N GLU A 167 -2.87 13.32 1.04
CA GLU A 167 -3.17 12.41 -0.05
C GLU A 167 -4.67 12.14 -0.16
N ILE A 168 -5.37 11.86 0.95
CA ILE A 168 -6.80 11.54 0.89
C ILE A 168 -7.66 12.73 0.44
N ILE A 169 -7.27 13.97 0.77
CA ILE A 169 -7.99 15.18 0.31
C ILE A 169 -7.85 15.30 -1.21
N VAL A 170 -6.64 15.08 -1.72
CA VAL A 170 -6.37 15.17 -3.16
C VAL A 170 -7.03 14.00 -3.90
N PHE A 171 -7.00 12.80 -3.32
CA PHE A 171 -7.66 11.61 -3.83
C PHE A 171 -9.16 11.86 -4.00
N THR A 172 -9.87 12.31 -2.96
CA THR A 172 -11.33 12.49 -3.04
C THR A 172 -11.72 13.60 -4.01
N ALA A 173 -10.93 14.68 -4.09
CA ALA A 173 -11.14 15.72 -5.09
C ALA A 173 -10.91 15.21 -6.53
N ASN A 174 -9.89 14.38 -6.75
CA ASN A 174 -9.61 13.78 -8.05
C ASN A 174 -10.69 12.77 -8.46
N GLU A 175 -11.14 11.93 -7.53
CA GLU A 175 -12.25 11.00 -7.74
C GLU A 175 -13.53 11.76 -8.08
N TYR A 176 -13.88 12.80 -7.31
CA TYR A 176 -15.04 13.64 -7.60
C TYR A 176 -14.97 14.28 -9.00
N LEU A 177 -13.80 14.82 -9.37
CA LEU A 177 -13.60 15.38 -10.71
C LEU A 177 -13.82 14.32 -11.81
N GLY A 178 -13.29 13.12 -11.62
CA GLY A 178 -13.43 12.03 -12.59
C GLY A 178 -14.85 11.47 -12.68
N VAL A 179 -15.42 11.10 -11.54
CA VAL A 179 -16.73 10.44 -11.44
C VAL A 179 -17.86 11.43 -11.69
N GLU A 180 -17.86 12.60 -11.05
CA GLU A 180 -19.00 13.53 -11.12
C GLU A 180 -18.92 14.54 -12.26
N VAL A 181 -17.72 15.07 -12.55
CA VAL A 181 -17.57 16.11 -13.59
C VAL A 181 -17.31 15.49 -14.95
N PHE A 182 -16.34 14.58 -15.06
CA PHE A 182 -16.04 13.91 -16.33
C PHE A 182 -17.05 12.80 -16.66
N LYS A 183 -17.78 12.29 -15.66
CA LYS A 183 -18.67 11.13 -15.80
C LYS A 183 -17.91 9.93 -16.38
N ALA A 184 -16.66 9.76 -15.94
CA ALA A 184 -15.79 8.65 -16.28
C ALA A 184 -16.05 7.47 -15.34
N VAL A 185 -16.05 6.25 -15.89
CA VAL A 185 -16.38 5.01 -15.16
C VAL A 185 -15.10 4.32 -14.75
N ASP A 186 -15.01 3.93 -13.49
CA ASP A 186 -13.85 3.22 -12.92
C ASP A 186 -14.26 2.39 -11.69
N ALA A 187 -15.17 1.42 -11.85
CA ALA A 187 -15.80 0.73 -10.73
C ALA A 187 -14.83 0.09 -9.72
N GLY A 188 -13.77 -0.55 -10.21
CA GLY A 188 -12.71 -1.13 -9.38
C GLY A 188 -11.54 -0.19 -9.06
N GLY A 189 -11.64 1.09 -9.41
CA GLY A 189 -10.65 2.11 -9.02
C GLY A 189 -9.27 1.97 -9.66
N SER A 190 -9.12 1.37 -10.84
CA SER A 190 -7.79 1.25 -11.46
C SER A 190 -7.15 2.59 -11.77
N MET A 191 -7.96 3.59 -12.14
CA MET A 191 -7.49 4.96 -12.32
C MET A 191 -7.43 5.68 -10.98
N TYR A 192 -8.55 5.79 -10.28
CA TYR A 192 -8.65 6.69 -9.13
C TYR A 192 -7.94 6.17 -7.88
N VAL A 193 -7.80 4.85 -7.70
CA VAL A 193 -7.08 4.24 -6.57
C VAL A 193 -5.68 3.83 -6.97
N HIS A 194 -5.55 2.96 -7.99
CA HIS A 194 -4.27 2.30 -8.27
C HIS A 194 -3.27 3.20 -9.01
N VAL A 195 -3.68 3.85 -10.11
CA VAL A 195 -2.83 4.85 -10.79
C VAL A 195 -2.55 6.02 -9.84
N PHE A 196 -3.57 6.54 -9.16
CA PHE A 196 -3.38 7.65 -8.22
C PHE A 196 -2.36 7.31 -7.12
N GLY A 197 -2.61 6.26 -6.33
CA GLY A 197 -1.74 5.89 -5.21
C GLY A 197 -0.33 5.50 -5.68
N ALA A 198 -0.20 4.75 -6.78
CA ALA A 198 1.12 4.38 -7.28
C ALA A 198 1.94 5.61 -7.66
N TYR A 199 1.39 6.51 -8.48
CA TYR A 199 2.16 7.65 -8.99
C TYR A 199 2.28 8.79 -7.97
N PHE A 200 1.37 8.91 -7.00
CA PHE A 200 1.54 9.78 -5.84
C PHE A 200 2.74 9.30 -5.00
N GLY A 201 2.73 8.04 -4.56
CA GLY A 201 3.82 7.46 -3.76
C GLY A 201 5.18 7.47 -4.46
N LEU A 202 5.22 7.18 -5.76
CA LEU A 202 6.46 7.26 -6.55
C LEU A 202 6.99 8.69 -6.64
N ALA A 203 6.12 9.68 -6.83
CA ALA A 203 6.52 11.08 -6.84
C ALA A 203 7.04 11.54 -5.45
N VAL A 204 6.42 11.10 -4.36
CA VAL A 204 6.94 11.31 -2.99
C VAL A 204 8.32 10.65 -2.84
N SER A 205 8.46 9.39 -3.25
CA SER A 205 9.72 8.65 -3.16
C SER A 205 10.87 9.32 -3.92
N LEU A 206 10.58 9.83 -5.13
CA LEU A 206 11.54 10.58 -5.93
C LEU A 206 11.94 11.89 -5.25
N ALA A 207 10.96 12.62 -4.69
CA ALA A 207 11.18 13.88 -3.99
C ALA A 207 12.02 13.71 -2.70
N LEU A 208 11.86 12.60 -1.98
CA LEU A 208 12.68 12.26 -0.82
C LEU A 208 14.15 12.03 -1.18
N GLY A 209 14.43 11.54 -2.40
CA GLY A 209 15.79 11.45 -2.94
C GLY A 209 16.64 10.30 -2.40
N HIS A 210 16.08 9.39 -1.60
CA HIS A 210 16.79 8.22 -1.05
C HIS A 210 17.34 7.28 -2.13
N GLY A 211 16.72 7.23 -3.32
CA GLY A 211 17.21 6.40 -4.43
C GLY A 211 18.65 6.73 -4.88
N LYS A 212 19.13 7.97 -4.67
CA LYS A 212 20.53 8.34 -4.95
C LYS A 212 21.53 7.66 -4.03
N VAL A 213 21.13 7.36 -2.80
CA VAL A 213 21.95 6.65 -1.82
C VAL A 213 21.86 5.15 -2.09
N ILE A 214 20.65 4.64 -2.30
CA ILE A 214 20.40 3.21 -2.51
C ILE A 214 21.09 2.70 -3.79
N ALA A 215 21.00 3.45 -4.90
CA ALA A 215 21.67 3.10 -6.14
C ALA A 215 23.22 3.07 -6.03
N LYS A 216 23.80 3.72 -5.01
CA LYS A 216 25.25 3.72 -4.76
C LYS A 216 25.70 2.62 -3.79
N SER A 217 24.77 2.07 -3.00
CA SER A 217 25.04 1.02 -2.02
C SER A 217 24.80 -0.39 -2.55
N GLU A 218 24.58 -0.56 -3.87
CA GLU A 218 24.44 -1.88 -4.48
C GLU A 218 25.67 -2.76 -4.19
N GLY A 219 25.50 -3.76 -3.30
CA GLY A 219 26.54 -4.70 -2.90
C GLY A 219 26.97 -4.63 -1.42
N GLU A 220 26.46 -3.67 -0.64
CA GLU A 220 26.56 -3.70 0.83
C GLU A 220 25.33 -4.41 1.43
N ASP A 221 25.47 -5.05 2.61
CA ASP A 221 24.38 -5.75 3.31
C ASP A 221 23.21 -4.79 3.61
N SER A 222 22.29 -4.63 2.66
CA SER A 222 21.10 -3.82 2.84
C SER A 222 20.08 -4.60 3.67
N ASN A 223 19.39 -3.88 4.57
CA ASN A 223 18.22 -4.42 5.25
C ASN A 223 17.02 -4.59 4.29
N GLU A 224 17.14 -4.06 3.07
CA GLU A 224 16.15 -4.16 2.00
C GLU A 224 16.20 -5.55 1.33
N GLY A 225 15.50 -6.49 1.93
CA GLY A 225 15.33 -7.82 1.39
C GLY A 225 14.45 -8.68 2.29
N SER A 226 14.12 -9.87 1.83
CA SER A 226 13.29 -10.81 2.55
C SER A 226 14.08 -11.92 3.24
N SER A 227 13.37 -12.69 4.04
CA SER A 227 13.75 -13.96 4.63
C SER A 227 12.63 -14.95 4.33
N TYR A 228 12.91 -16.24 4.46
CA TYR A 228 11.87 -17.27 4.27
C TYR A 228 10.62 -16.99 5.12
N THR A 229 10.80 -16.64 6.40
CA THR A 229 9.68 -16.36 7.31
C THR A 229 8.90 -15.12 6.91
N SER A 230 9.58 -14.02 6.57
CA SER A 230 8.91 -12.79 6.15
C SER A 230 8.17 -12.96 4.83
N ASP A 231 8.71 -13.76 3.90
CA ASP A 231 8.03 -14.10 2.64
C ASP A 231 6.76 -14.94 2.85
N ILE A 232 6.74 -15.84 3.83
CA ILE A 232 5.54 -16.60 4.19
C ILE A 232 4.45 -15.67 4.74
N PHE A 233 4.80 -14.70 5.59
CA PHE A 233 3.83 -13.70 6.07
C PHE A 233 3.27 -12.84 4.94
N ALA A 234 4.12 -12.38 4.02
CA ALA A 234 3.68 -11.64 2.84
C ALA A 234 2.77 -12.48 1.92
N MET A 235 3.02 -13.78 1.80
CA MET A 235 2.15 -14.68 1.04
C MET A 235 0.76 -14.88 1.65
N ILE A 236 0.65 -14.94 2.98
CA ILE A 236 -0.67 -15.00 3.64
C ILE A 236 -1.51 -13.79 3.22
N ALA A 237 -0.89 -12.62 3.23
CA ALA A 237 -1.50 -11.37 2.81
C ALA A 237 -1.90 -11.36 1.33
N THR A 238 -1.00 -11.87 0.47
CA THR A 238 -1.25 -12.05 -0.97
C THR A 238 -2.53 -12.86 -1.20
N ILE A 239 -2.72 -13.95 -0.46
CA ILE A 239 -3.91 -14.80 -0.57
C ILE A 239 -5.17 -14.05 -0.14
N PHE A 240 -5.13 -13.29 0.96
CA PHE A 240 -6.27 -12.46 1.37
C PHE A 240 -6.65 -11.42 0.33
N LEU A 241 -5.66 -10.71 -0.22
CA LEU A 241 -5.89 -9.76 -1.30
C LEU A 241 -6.50 -10.45 -2.53
N TRP A 242 -5.93 -11.58 -2.94
CA TRP A 242 -6.39 -12.34 -4.11
C TRP A 242 -7.84 -12.85 -3.94
N LEU A 243 -8.19 -13.37 -2.76
CA LEU A 243 -9.52 -13.91 -2.47
C LEU A 243 -10.60 -12.84 -2.41
N PHE A 244 -10.28 -11.67 -1.85
CA PHE A 244 -11.25 -10.60 -1.60
C PHE A 244 -11.28 -9.51 -2.66
N TRP A 245 -10.36 -9.52 -3.63
CA TRP A 245 -10.38 -8.57 -4.75
C TRP A 245 -11.69 -8.53 -5.55
N PRO A 246 -12.40 -9.64 -5.81
CA PRO A 246 -13.71 -9.59 -6.47
C PRO A 246 -14.69 -8.70 -5.72
N SER A 247 -14.66 -8.70 -4.39
CA SER A 247 -15.45 -7.83 -3.53
C SER A 247 -14.97 -6.37 -3.59
N PHE A 248 -13.66 -6.14 -3.67
CA PHE A 248 -13.08 -4.80 -3.88
C PHE A 248 -13.57 -4.17 -5.18
N ASN A 249 -13.47 -4.89 -6.30
CA ASN A 249 -13.86 -4.37 -7.61
C ASN A 249 -15.38 -4.25 -7.79
N ALA A 250 -16.18 -5.01 -7.04
CA ALA A 250 -17.64 -5.02 -7.16
C ALA A 250 -18.35 -4.26 -6.03
N GLY A 251 -17.62 -3.76 -5.04
CA GLY A 251 -18.18 -3.30 -3.76
C GLY A 251 -19.20 -2.18 -3.92
N LEU A 252 -18.88 -1.21 -4.78
CA LEU A 252 -19.71 -0.03 -5.07
C LEU A 252 -20.62 -0.20 -6.30
N SER A 253 -20.53 -1.32 -7.01
CA SER A 253 -21.44 -1.63 -8.12
C SER A 253 -22.77 -2.19 -7.60
N THR A 254 -23.80 -2.16 -8.44
CA THR A 254 -25.13 -2.71 -8.13
C THR A 254 -25.62 -3.61 -9.27
N GLY A 255 -26.75 -4.31 -9.08
CA GLY A 255 -27.39 -5.07 -10.15
C GLY A 255 -26.50 -6.13 -10.83
N ASP A 256 -26.64 -6.25 -12.14
CA ASP A 256 -25.83 -7.17 -12.97
C ASP A 256 -24.37 -6.72 -13.11
N ASP A 257 -24.10 -5.41 -13.02
CA ASP A 257 -22.75 -4.82 -13.01
C ASP A 257 -21.91 -5.42 -11.87
N LYS A 258 -22.48 -5.50 -10.67
CA LYS A 258 -21.85 -6.13 -9.49
C LYS A 258 -21.50 -7.59 -9.74
N HIS A 259 -22.43 -8.35 -10.32
CA HIS A 259 -22.21 -9.77 -10.60
C HIS A 259 -21.12 -9.97 -11.66
N ARG A 260 -21.13 -9.14 -12.71
CA ARG A 260 -20.12 -9.13 -13.78
C ARG A 260 -18.75 -8.73 -13.26
N ALA A 261 -18.67 -7.73 -12.38
CA ALA A 261 -17.44 -7.30 -11.71
C ALA A 261 -16.78 -8.43 -10.92
N VAL A 262 -17.56 -9.22 -10.16
CA VAL A 262 -17.06 -10.40 -9.45
C VAL A 262 -16.47 -11.42 -10.42
N ILE A 263 -17.22 -11.79 -11.47
CA ILE A 263 -16.81 -12.83 -12.44
C ILE A 263 -15.55 -12.39 -13.19
N ASN A 264 -15.54 -11.19 -13.76
CA ASN A 264 -14.41 -10.68 -14.53
C ASN A 264 -13.16 -10.54 -13.66
N THR A 265 -13.30 -10.08 -12.42
CA THR A 265 -12.17 -9.97 -11.49
C THR A 265 -11.58 -11.33 -11.15
N TYR A 266 -12.43 -12.31 -10.85
CA TYR A 266 -11.99 -13.68 -10.55
C TYR A 266 -11.22 -14.31 -11.72
N LEU A 267 -11.76 -14.22 -12.94
CA LEU A 267 -11.12 -14.79 -14.14
C LEU A 267 -9.80 -14.09 -14.48
N SER A 268 -9.75 -12.77 -14.34
CA SER A 268 -8.52 -11.99 -14.53
C SER A 268 -7.44 -12.41 -13.52
N LEU A 269 -7.78 -12.53 -12.24
CA LEU A 269 -6.83 -12.95 -11.20
C LEU A 269 -6.32 -14.37 -11.39
N ALA A 270 -7.19 -15.31 -11.75
CA ALA A 270 -6.79 -16.71 -12.00
C ALA A 270 -5.77 -16.81 -13.14
N SER A 271 -6.06 -16.16 -14.26
CA SER A 271 -5.17 -16.17 -15.43
C SER A 271 -3.88 -15.37 -15.21
N CYS A 272 -3.96 -14.25 -14.49
CA CYS A 272 -2.81 -13.47 -14.05
C CYS A 272 -1.86 -14.28 -13.18
N CYS A 273 -2.40 -15.03 -12.21
CA CYS A 273 -1.61 -15.88 -11.33
C CYS A 273 -0.80 -16.91 -12.13
N VAL A 274 -1.44 -17.66 -13.05
CA VAL A 274 -0.76 -18.64 -13.91
C VAL A 274 0.36 -17.98 -14.71
N MET A 275 0.10 -16.82 -15.32
CA MET A 275 1.09 -16.12 -16.14
C MET A 275 2.21 -15.48 -15.33
N ALA A 276 1.96 -15.05 -14.08
CA ALA A 276 2.99 -14.56 -13.19
C ALA A 276 3.97 -15.68 -12.83
N PHE A 277 3.49 -16.89 -12.49
CA PHE A 277 4.36 -18.05 -12.26
C PHE A 277 5.16 -18.41 -13.52
N ALA A 278 4.49 -18.53 -14.67
CA ALA A 278 5.16 -18.88 -15.93
C ALA A 278 6.25 -17.87 -16.29
N THR A 279 5.94 -16.57 -16.22
CA THR A 279 6.91 -15.50 -16.53
C THR A 279 8.04 -15.47 -15.52
N SER A 280 7.75 -15.64 -14.23
CA SER A 280 8.75 -15.67 -13.14
C SER A 280 9.79 -16.77 -13.37
N ALA A 281 9.37 -17.98 -13.75
CA ALA A 281 10.29 -19.05 -14.11
C ALA A 281 11.13 -18.70 -15.36
N VAL A 282 10.53 -18.14 -16.40
CA VAL A 282 11.23 -17.82 -17.67
C VAL A 282 12.28 -16.73 -17.51
N VAL A 283 12.01 -15.69 -16.71
CA VAL A 283 12.93 -14.53 -16.59
C VAL A 283 14.00 -14.69 -15.52
N ASN A 284 13.88 -15.74 -14.70
CA ASN A 284 14.87 -16.08 -13.68
C ASN A 284 15.93 -17.02 -14.27
N LYS A 285 17.21 -16.73 -14.00
CA LYS A 285 18.35 -17.45 -14.58
C LYS A 285 18.36 -18.95 -14.22
N ASP A 286 17.83 -19.27 -13.04
CA ASP A 286 17.79 -20.65 -12.52
C ASP A 286 16.49 -21.39 -12.88
N ASN A 287 15.60 -20.78 -13.67
CA ASN A 287 14.25 -21.28 -13.97
C ASN A 287 13.40 -21.56 -12.70
N LYS A 288 13.69 -20.84 -11.61
CA LYS A 288 12.96 -20.95 -10.33
C LYS A 288 12.06 -19.73 -10.13
N PHE A 289 10.96 -19.93 -9.39
CA PHE A 289 10.08 -18.84 -9.03
C PHE A 289 10.72 -17.91 -8.00
N ASP A 290 10.55 -16.61 -8.19
CA ASP A 290 10.90 -15.56 -7.23
C ASP A 290 9.66 -15.19 -6.40
N MET A 291 9.80 -15.16 -5.07
CA MET A 291 8.69 -14.86 -4.16
C MET A 291 8.16 -13.44 -4.31
N VAL A 292 8.99 -12.46 -4.67
CA VAL A 292 8.55 -11.08 -4.90
C VAL A 292 7.60 -11.03 -6.10
N HIS A 293 7.91 -11.77 -7.17
CA HIS A 293 7.02 -11.90 -8.32
C HIS A 293 5.70 -12.56 -7.92
N ILE A 294 5.73 -13.64 -7.12
CA ILE A 294 4.52 -14.37 -6.77
C ILE A 294 3.63 -13.59 -5.81
N GLN A 295 4.19 -12.96 -4.78
CA GLN A 295 3.45 -12.17 -3.79
C GLN A 295 2.73 -10.98 -4.44
N ASN A 296 3.34 -10.36 -5.46
CA ASN A 296 2.81 -9.12 -6.02
C ASN A 296 2.18 -9.34 -7.40
N SER A 297 2.88 -9.91 -8.36
CA SER A 297 2.39 -9.96 -9.75
C SER A 297 1.17 -10.87 -9.96
N THR A 298 0.88 -11.79 -9.04
CA THR A 298 -0.36 -12.59 -9.08
C THR A 298 -1.63 -11.77 -8.80
N LEU A 299 -1.46 -10.57 -8.24
CA LEU A 299 -2.53 -9.63 -7.90
C LEU A 299 -2.79 -8.61 -9.02
N ALA A 300 -1.88 -8.46 -9.97
CA ALA A 300 -1.94 -7.44 -11.02
C ALA A 300 -3.19 -7.58 -11.92
N GLY A 301 -3.76 -8.77 -12.04
CA GLY A 301 -5.01 -9.00 -12.78
C GLY A 301 -6.23 -8.33 -12.13
N GLY A 302 -6.27 -8.23 -10.80
CA GLY A 302 -7.31 -7.51 -10.07
C GLY A 302 -7.28 -6.01 -10.37
N VAL A 303 -6.07 -5.43 -10.40
CA VAL A 303 -5.85 -4.03 -10.80
C VAL A 303 -6.16 -3.81 -12.28
N ALA A 304 -5.66 -4.67 -13.18
CA ALA A 304 -5.74 -4.47 -14.62
C ALA A 304 -7.15 -4.57 -15.20
N VAL A 305 -8.09 -5.14 -14.45
CA VAL A 305 -9.49 -5.25 -14.86
C VAL A 305 -10.39 -4.23 -14.16
N GLY A 306 -9.94 -3.51 -13.12
CA GLY A 306 -10.83 -2.71 -12.26
C GLY A 306 -11.68 -1.66 -12.98
N THR A 307 -11.16 -0.94 -13.98
CA THR A 307 -11.97 0.03 -14.77
C THR A 307 -13.03 -0.64 -15.64
N VAL A 308 -12.79 -1.89 -16.04
CA VAL A 308 -13.61 -2.65 -16.99
C VAL A 308 -14.30 -3.85 -16.33
N CYS A 309 -14.22 -3.98 -15.01
CA CYS A 309 -14.65 -5.18 -14.30
C CYS A 309 -16.16 -5.35 -14.43
N ASP A 310 -16.88 -4.24 -14.36
CA ASP A 310 -18.31 -4.14 -14.55
C ASP A 310 -18.69 -3.90 -16.02
N LEU A 311 -17.78 -3.98 -16.99
CA LEU A 311 -18.12 -3.79 -18.40
C LEU A 311 -18.26 -5.13 -19.14
N MET A 312 -18.97 -5.10 -20.28
CA MET A 312 -19.22 -6.26 -21.16
C MET A 312 -17.99 -6.66 -21.98
N ILE A 313 -16.88 -7.00 -21.30
CA ILE A 313 -15.63 -7.47 -21.92
C ILE A 313 -15.65 -8.96 -22.30
N GLN A 314 -16.75 -9.65 -21.96
CA GLN A 314 -16.90 -11.11 -22.02
C GLN A 314 -15.87 -11.86 -21.13
N PRO A 315 -16.16 -13.09 -20.70
CA PRO A 315 -15.25 -13.85 -19.85
C PRO A 315 -13.83 -14.02 -20.42
N PHE A 316 -13.70 -14.16 -21.75
CA PHE A 316 -12.40 -14.29 -22.40
C PHE A 316 -11.58 -12.98 -22.34
N GLY A 317 -12.24 -11.82 -22.36
CA GLY A 317 -11.57 -10.52 -22.23
C GLY A 317 -10.93 -10.35 -20.86
N ALA A 318 -11.63 -10.76 -19.80
CA ALA A 318 -11.10 -10.78 -18.44
C ALA A 318 -9.85 -11.68 -18.33
N VAL A 319 -9.90 -12.89 -18.90
CA VAL A 319 -8.75 -13.81 -18.93
C VAL A 319 -7.57 -13.19 -19.70
N LEU A 320 -7.80 -12.59 -20.87
CA LEU A 320 -6.74 -11.97 -21.65
C LEU A 320 -6.06 -10.82 -20.90
N ILE A 321 -6.86 -9.94 -20.27
CA ILE A 321 -6.35 -8.82 -19.45
C ILE A 321 -5.47 -9.36 -18.31
N GLY A 322 -5.97 -10.36 -17.58
CA GLY A 322 -5.23 -10.98 -16.48
C GLY A 322 -3.90 -11.59 -16.91
N MET A 323 -3.91 -12.37 -18.01
CA MET A 323 -2.69 -12.94 -18.59
C MET A 323 -1.64 -11.88 -18.89
N LEU A 324 -2.04 -10.81 -19.58
CA LEU A 324 -1.12 -9.71 -19.95
C LEU A 324 -0.61 -8.98 -18.71
N ALA A 325 -1.46 -8.73 -17.72
CA ALA A 325 -1.08 -8.08 -16.47
C ALA A 325 -0.03 -8.87 -15.69
N GLY A 326 -0.17 -10.20 -15.62
CA GLY A 326 0.81 -11.07 -14.95
C GLY A 326 2.19 -11.01 -15.62
N VAL A 327 2.24 -11.05 -16.96
CA VAL A 327 3.49 -10.91 -17.73
C VAL A 327 4.11 -9.53 -17.49
N VAL A 328 3.34 -8.46 -17.71
CA VAL A 328 3.83 -7.07 -17.61
C VAL A 328 4.33 -6.75 -16.20
N SER A 329 3.62 -7.21 -15.17
CA SER A 329 4.01 -6.99 -13.78
C SER A 329 5.35 -7.67 -13.46
N VAL A 330 5.54 -8.94 -13.83
CA VAL A 330 6.81 -9.65 -13.59
C VAL A 330 7.97 -9.02 -14.36
N LEU A 331 7.75 -8.62 -15.62
CA LEU A 331 8.76 -7.88 -16.39
C LEU A 331 9.08 -6.53 -15.75
N GLY A 332 8.08 -5.89 -15.14
CA GLY A 332 8.22 -4.67 -14.34
C GLY A 332 9.20 -4.85 -13.19
N TYR A 333 8.97 -5.85 -12.34
CA TYR A 333 9.87 -6.17 -11.22
C TYR A 333 11.28 -6.54 -11.70
N ARG A 334 11.37 -7.40 -12.71
CA ARG A 334 12.66 -7.96 -13.14
C ARG A 334 13.55 -6.95 -13.86
N PHE A 335 12.96 -6.08 -14.69
CA PHE A 335 13.73 -5.24 -15.62
C PHE A 335 13.44 -3.76 -15.44
N LEU A 336 12.18 -3.36 -15.35
CA LEU A 336 11.82 -1.94 -15.35
C LEU A 336 12.20 -1.24 -14.04
N GLN A 337 11.90 -1.85 -12.88
CA GLN A 337 12.19 -1.25 -11.59
C GLN A 337 13.70 -1.01 -11.37
N PRO A 338 14.61 -1.98 -11.63
CA PRO A 338 16.05 -1.72 -11.60
C PRO A 338 16.49 -0.66 -12.62
N TYR A 339 15.86 -0.63 -13.80
CA TYR A 339 16.14 0.38 -14.82
C TYR A 339 15.74 1.79 -14.36
N LEU A 340 14.58 1.96 -13.72
CA LEU A 340 14.13 3.24 -13.18
C LEU A 340 15.00 3.72 -12.01
N LEU A 341 15.46 2.79 -11.16
CA LEU A 341 16.41 3.11 -10.10
C LEU A 341 17.75 3.61 -10.68
N SER A 342 18.30 2.91 -11.66
CA SER A 342 19.59 3.29 -12.26
C SER A 342 19.52 4.56 -13.13
N LEU A 343 18.42 4.78 -13.85
CA LEU A 343 18.28 5.91 -14.77
C LEU A 343 17.91 7.21 -14.05
N VAL A 344 16.86 7.17 -13.23
CA VAL A 344 16.26 8.38 -12.61
C VAL A 344 16.34 8.40 -11.09
N HIS A 345 16.99 7.40 -10.47
CA HIS A 345 17.05 7.24 -9.01
C HIS A 345 15.67 7.11 -8.36
N LEU A 346 14.69 6.58 -9.10
CA LEU A 346 13.37 6.28 -8.57
C LEU A 346 13.43 4.95 -7.84
N HIS A 347 13.33 5.01 -6.51
CA HIS A 347 13.31 3.82 -5.67
C HIS A 347 11.88 3.47 -5.28
N ASP A 348 11.46 2.24 -5.56
CA ASP A 348 10.12 1.74 -5.27
C ASP A 348 10.24 0.47 -4.41
N THR A 349 9.95 0.57 -3.11
CA THR A 349 10.25 -0.51 -2.15
C THR A 349 9.41 -1.76 -2.44
N CYS A 350 8.10 -1.60 -2.62
CA CYS A 350 7.20 -2.72 -2.90
C CYS A 350 7.01 -2.99 -4.40
N GLY A 351 7.60 -2.18 -5.28
CA GLY A 351 7.36 -2.26 -6.73
C GLY A 351 5.92 -1.90 -7.09
N VAL A 352 5.34 -0.88 -6.43
CA VAL A 352 3.95 -0.45 -6.64
C VAL A 352 3.70 0.01 -8.07
N ASN A 353 4.72 0.45 -8.80
CA ASN A 353 4.59 0.71 -10.23
C ASN A 353 4.22 -0.56 -11.03
N ASN A 354 4.74 -1.71 -10.62
CA ASN A 354 4.61 -2.98 -11.35
C ASN A 354 3.30 -3.70 -11.02
N LEU A 355 2.76 -3.48 -9.82
CA LEU A 355 1.47 -4.05 -9.38
C LEU A 355 0.31 -3.08 -9.63
N HIS A 356 0.44 -1.82 -9.23
CA HIS A 356 -0.66 -0.86 -9.24
C HIS A 356 -0.58 0.12 -10.43
N GLY A 357 0.58 0.74 -10.64
CA GLY A 357 0.75 1.80 -11.64
C GLY A 357 0.48 1.34 -13.08
N ILE A 358 1.35 0.49 -13.62
CA ILE A 358 1.26 0.03 -15.01
C ILE A 358 -0.03 -0.79 -15.25
N PRO A 359 -0.40 -1.78 -14.41
CA PRO A 359 -1.68 -2.47 -14.58
C PRO A 359 -2.88 -1.52 -14.51
N GLY A 360 -2.83 -0.48 -13.67
CA GLY A 360 -3.89 0.53 -13.59
C GLY A 360 -4.00 1.38 -14.86
N VAL A 361 -2.86 1.81 -15.43
CA VAL A 361 -2.82 2.51 -16.73
C VAL A 361 -3.36 1.62 -17.85
N MET A 362 -2.98 0.34 -17.87
CA MET A 362 -3.52 -0.63 -18.83
C MET A 362 -5.04 -0.70 -18.75
N SER A 363 -5.60 -0.80 -17.53
CA SER A 363 -7.04 -0.82 -17.29
C SER A 363 -7.73 0.45 -17.77
N GLY A 364 -7.19 1.64 -17.47
CA GLY A 364 -7.78 2.91 -17.92
C GLY A 364 -7.85 3.04 -19.44
N VAL A 365 -6.80 2.57 -20.15
CA VAL A 365 -6.80 2.51 -21.63
C VAL A 365 -7.85 1.51 -22.13
N MET A 366 -7.96 0.33 -21.51
CA MET A 366 -9.03 -0.63 -21.86
C MET A 366 -10.42 -0.07 -21.57
N GLY A 367 -10.60 0.68 -20.47
CA GLY A 367 -11.83 1.39 -20.13
C GLY A 367 -12.27 2.35 -21.21
N ALA A 368 -11.34 3.10 -21.80
CA ALA A 368 -11.62 3.96 -22.95
C ALA A 368 -12.04 3.16 -24.18
N VAL A 369 -11.34 2.06 -24.49
CA VAL A 369 -11.66 1.19 -25.63
C VAL A 369 -13.07 0.60 -25.47
N VAL A 370 -13.38 0.02 -24.31
CA VAL A 370 -14.67 -0.64 -24.06
C VAL A 370 -15.81 0.39 -24.03
N ALA A 371 -15.59 1.57 -23.42
CA ALA A 371 -16.58 2.65 -23.46
C ALA A 371 -16.88 3.13 -24.89
N GLY A 372 -15.86 3.16 -25.76
CA GLY A 372 -16.00 3.52 -27.17
C GLY A 372 -16.72 2.47 -28.02
N LEU A 373 -16.66 1.19 -27.61
CA LEU A 373 -17.32 0.07 -28.28
C LEU A 373 -18.71 -0.24 -27.73
N ALA A 374 -19.06 0.24 -26.53
CA ALA A 374 -20.30 -0.10 -25.86
C ALA A 374 -21.55 0.40 -26.62
N THR A 375 -22.47 -0.52 -26.92
CA THR A 375 -23.74 -0.23 -27.62
C THR A 375 -24.96 -0.70 -26.84
N GLU A 376 -26.14 -0.19 -27.19
CA GLU A 376 -27.43 -0.67 -26.65
C GLU A 376 -27.68 -2.16 -26.97
N LYS A 377 -27.06 -2.72 -28.01
CA LYS A 377 -27.17 -4.15 -28.29
C LYS A 377 -26.53 -4.99 -27.18
N ASP A 378 -25.46 -4.48 -26.58
CA ASP A 378 -24.69 -5.21 -25.57
C ASP A 378 -25.26 -5.01 -24.16
N TYR A 379 -25.81 -3.82 -23.88
CA TYR A 379 -26.27 -3.42 -22.53
C TYR A 379 -27.78 -3.16 -22.42
N ASN A 380 -28.53 -3.12 -23.53
CA ASN A 380 -29.90 -2.59 -23.54
C ASN A 380 -29.94 -1.17 -22.92
N TYR A 381 -31.03 -0.78 -22.26
CA TYR A 381 -31.14 0.52 -21.59
C TYR A 381 -30.17 0.70 -20.40
N SER A 382 -29.59 -0.37 -19.83
CA SER A 382 -28.62 -0.23 -18.73
C SER A 382 -27.32 0.44 -19.18
N LEU A 383 -27.09 0.58 -20.50
CA LEU A 383 -26.02 1.39 -21.07
C LEU A 383 -25.97 2.81 -20.47
N TYR A 384 -27.15 3.39 -20.23
CA TYR A 384 -27.28 4.75 -19.73
C TYR A 384 -27.11 4.85 -18.21
N GLN A 385 -27.28 3.75 -17.47
CA GLN A 385 -26.86 3.68 -16.06
C GLN A 385 -25.34 3.53 -15.97
N GLN A 386 -24.75 2.67 -16.82
CA GLN A 386 -23.31 2.47 -16.89
C GLN A 386 -22.57 3.73 -17.34
N PHE A 387 -23.12 4.47 -18.31
CA PHE A 387 -22.52 5.70 -18.84
C PHE A 387 -23.52 6.87 -18.80
N PRO A 388 -23.74 7.51 -17.63
CA PRO A 388 -24.79 8.52 -17.45
C PRO A 388 -24.71 9.71 -18.42
N ALA A 389 -23.50 10.15 -18.78
CA ALA A 389 -23.35 11.26 -19.73
C ALA A 389 -23.85 10.94 -21.15
N ARG A 390 -23.99 9.66 -21.50
CA ARG A 390 -24.55 9.22 -22.79
C ARG A 390 -26.08 9.28 -22.82
N MET A 391 -26.73 9.36 -21.66
CA MET A 391 -28.18 9.53 -21.58
C MET A 391 -28.60 10.77 -22.38
N PRO A 392 -29.69 10.70 -23.19
CA PRO A 392 -30.17 11.88 -23.91
C PRO A 392 -30.59 13.01 -22.95
N PRO A 393 -30.58 14.27 -23.44
CA PRO A 393 -31.06 15.40 -22.65
C PRO A 393 -32.58 15.32 -22.42
N ALA A 394 -33.06 15.94 -21.34
CA ALA A 394 -34.47 15.90 -20.93
C ALA A 394 -35.49 16.42 -21.96
N ASN A 395 -35.02 17.19 -22.95
CA ASN A 395 -35.85 17.71 -24.04
C ASN A 395 -36.00 16.73 -25.22
N SER A 396 -35.36 15.56 -25.18
CA SER A 396 -35.53 14.50 -26.17
C SER A 396 -36.67 13.55 -25.79
N SER A 397 -37.42 13.05 -26.79
CA SER A 397 -38.37 11.95 -26.59
C SER A 397 -37.69 10.68 -26.07
N ASP A 398 -36.47 10.44 -26.54
CA ASP A 398 -35.69 9.23 -26.24
C ASP A 398 -35.34 9.16 -24.75
N TYR A 399 -35.08 10.32 -24.12
CA TYR A 399 -34.85 10.40 -22.67
C TYR A 399 -36.04 9.82 -21.89
N TRP A 400 -37.26 10.24 -22.22
CA TRP A 400 -38.46 9.81 -21.49
C TRP A 400 -38.76 8.34 -21.71
N GLU A 401 -38.48 7.81 -22.90
CA GLU A 401 -38.56 6.38 -23.17
C GLU A 401 -37.56 5.60 -22.30
N TYR A 402 -36.30 6.01 -22.28
CA TYR A 402 -35.25 5.28 -21.54
C TYR A 402 -35.46 5.40 -20.02
N ALA A 403 -35.80 6.59 -19.52
CA ALA A 403 -36.11 6.80 -18.11
C ALA A 403 -37.27 5.92 -17.65
N ALA A 404 -38.32 5.76 -18.47
CA ALA A 404 -39.43 4.87 -18.16
C ALA A 404 -39.00 3.39 -18.04
N HIS A 405 -38.09 2.92 -18.89
CA HIS A 405 -37.56 1.55 -18.81
C HIS A 405 -36.63 1.33 -17.61
N LEU A 406 -35.96 2.38 -17.15
CA LEU A 406 -35.01 2.33 -16.04
C LEU A 406 -35.64 2.63 -14.66
N GLY A 407 -36.97 2.81 -14.59
CA GLY A 407 -37.69 3.01 -13.34
C GLY A 407 -37.89 4.47 -12.91
N GLY A 408 -37.66 5.44 -13.80
CA GLY A 408 -38.05 6.85 -13.63
C GLY A 408 -37.05 7.73 -12.85
N ASP A 409 -36.24 7.16 -11.95
CA ASP A 409 -35.23 7.88 -11.17
C ASP A 409 -33.84 7.88 -11.86
N VAL A 410 -33.79 8.38 -13.10
CA VAL A 410 -32.52 8.54 -13.84
C VAL A 410 -32.36 9.98 -14.28
N GLU A 411 -31.21 10.58 -13.98
CA GLU A 411 -30.94 11.96 -14.39
C GLU A 411 -30.69 12.08 -15.90
N PRO A 412 -31.11 13.19 -16.53
CA PRO A 412 -30.80 13.45 -17.93
C PRO A 412 -29.30 13.66 -18.14
N GLY A 413 -28.78 13.07 -19.21
CA GLY A 413 -27.39 13.24 -19.62
C GLY A 413 -27.23 14.34 -20.67
N VAL A 414 -26.03 14.39 -21.25
CA VAL A 414 -25.68 15.36 -22.30
C VAL A 414 -25.74 14.75 -23.71
N GLY A 415 -26.23 13.53 -23.85
CA GLY A 415 -26.24 12.80 -25.13
C GLY A 415 -24.84 12.51 -25.67
N ARG A 416 -23.86 12.27 -24.79
CA ARG A 416 -22.45 12.04 -25.18
C ARG A 416 -22.34 10.83 -26.10
N SER A 417 -21.58 10.96 -27.19
CA SER A 417 -21.28 9.83 -28.06
C SER A 417 -20.37 8.79 -27.38
N ALA A 418 -20.33 7.56 -27.90
CA ALA A 418 -19.41 6.53 -27.40
C ALA A 418 -17.93 6.96 -27.51
N SER A 419 -17.54 7.57 -28.64
CA SER A 419 -16.19 8.11 -28.82
C SER A 419 -15.90 9.28 -27.86
N GLY A 420 -16.91 10.11 -27.57
CA GLY A 420 -16.81 11.14 -26.54
C GLY A 420 -16.57 10.53 -25.16
N GLN A 421 -17.32 9.51 -24.78
CA GLN A 421 -17.14 8.81 -23.52
C GLN A 421 -15.74 8.18 -23.41
N ALA A 422 -15.25 7.53 -24.48
CA ALA A 422 -13.88 7.01 -24.54
C ALA A 422 -12.83 8.12 -24.34
N GLY A 423 -13.03 9.29 -24.95
CA GLY A 423 -12.17 10.46 -24.75
C GLY A 423 -12.14 10.94 -23.30
N TYR A 424 -13.28 10.97 -22.62
CA TYR A 424 -13.37 11.33 -21.19
C TYR A 424 -12.74 10.29 -20.27
N GLN A 425 -12.77 9.00 -20.62
CA GLN A 425 -12.03 7.95 -19.88
C GLN A 425 -10.51 8.19 -19.96
N LEU A 426 -9.98 8.48 -21.16
CA LEU A 426 -8.55 8.82 -21.31
C LEU A 426 -8.18 10.12 -20.61
N LEU A 427 -9.07 11.12 -20.66
CA LEU A 427 -8.87 12.39 -19.94
C LEU A 427 -8.79 12.15 -18.44
N ALA A 428 -9.70 11.37 -17.87
CA ALA A 428 -9.71 11.03 -16.45
C ALA A 428 -8.41 10.31 -16.03
N LEU A 429 -7.94 9.35 -16.83
CA LEU A 429 -6.66 8.68 -16.61
C LEU A 429 -5.48 9.67 -16.59
N CYS A 430 -5.37 10.52 -17.61
CA CYS A 430 -4.30 11.51 -17.71
C CYS A 430 -4.33 12.53 -16.58
N VAL A 431 -5.52 13.05 -16.24
CA VAL A 431 -5.69 14.00 -15.14
C VAL A 431 -5.33 13.34 -13.81
N THR A 432 -5.78 12.11 -13.57
CA THR A 432 -5.45 11.37 -12.34
C THR A 432 -3.95 11.18 -12.18
N PHE A 433 -3.25 10.74 -13.24
CA PHE A 433 -1.79 10.63 -13.24
C PHE A 433 -1.11 11.97 -12.91
N LEU A 434 -1.53 13.05 -13.56
CA LEU A 434 -0.92 14.38 -13.37
C LEU A 434 -1.17 14.92 -11.95
N VAL A 435 -2.39 14.81 -11.45
CA VAL A 435 -2.76 15.23 -10.09
C VAL A 435 -1.95 14.44 -9.08
N ALA A 436 -1.89 13.12 -9.21
CA ALA A 436 -1.11 12.24 -8.33
C ALA A 436 0.37 12.61 -8.33
N TRP A 437 0.99 12.73 -9.51
CA TRP A 437 2.41 13.02 -9.63
C TRP A 437 2.79 14.40 -9.05
N VAL A 438 2.02 15.44 -9.39
CA VAL A 438 2.29 16.81 -8.93
C VAL A 438 2.07 16.93 -7.42
N SER A 439 0.95 16.43 -6.91
CA SER A 439 0.65 16.50 -5.47
C SER A 439 1.59 15.64 -4.63
N GLY A 440 1.98 14.46 -5.11
CA GLY A 440 2.98 13.61 -4.47
C GLY A 440 4.35 14.28 -4.41
N ALA A 441 4.82 14.88 -5.50
CA ALA A 441 6.08 15.61 -5.52
C ALA A 441 6.08 16.82 -4.55
N LEU A 442 4.96 17.57 -4.49
CA LEU A 442 4.79 18.67 -3.53
C LEU A 442 4.78 18.17 -2.08
N THR A 443 4.11 17.05 -1.82
CA THR A 443 4.06 16.42 -0.50
C THR A 443 5.45 15.98 -0.04
N GLY A 444 6.21 15.28 -0.91
CA GLY A 444 7.57 14.84 -0.59
C GLY A 444 8.59 15.96 -0.40
N THR A 445 8.42 17.11 -1.07
CA THR A 445 9.34 18.25 -0.95
C THR A 445 8.96 19.24 0.16
N ARG A 446 7.68 19.61 0.27
CA ARG A 446 7.17 20.66 1.16
C ARG A 446 6.42 20.11 2.37
N GLY A 447 5.66 19.03 2.21
CA GLY A 447 4.94 18.38 3.31
C GLY A 447 5.87 17.85 4.41
N PHE A 448 7.11 17.52 4.05
CA PHE A 448 8.16 17.11 4.99
C PHE A 448 9.14 18.24 5.34
N GLY A 449 8.84 19.48 4.96
CA GLY A 449 9.69 20.64 5.23
C GLY A 449 9.83 20.90 6.74
N GLY A 450 11.00 20.60 7.30
CA GLY A 450 11.32 20.83 8.72
C GLY A 450 11.26 19.60 9.61
N ILE A 451 10.79 18.46 9.11
CA ILE A 451 10.86 17.17 9.81
C ILE A 451 12.20 16.52 9.45
N GLU A 452 12.98 16.09 10.44
CA GLU A 452 14.17 15.28 10.17
C GLU A 452 13.75 13.97 9.49
N THR A 453 13.91 13.93 8.16
CA THR A 453 13.88 12.70 7.38
C THR A 453 14.96 11.77 7.93
N GLN A 454 14.67 10.47 8.08
CA GLN A 454 15.72 9.49 8.36
C GLN A 454 16.89 9.69 7.38
N GLY A 455 18.02 10.14 7.94
CA GLY A 455 19.25 10.53 7.25
C GLY A 455 19.12 11.45 6.04
N ARG A 456 18.64 12.68 6.28
CA ARG A 456 19.22 13.82 5.54
C ARG A 456 20.72 13.81 5.80
N CYS A 457 21.52 13.51 4.77
CA CYS A 457 22.96 13.71 4.84
C CYS A 457 23.19 15.21 5.10
N PRO A 458 23.80 15.62 6.23
CA PRO A 458 24.18 17.02 6.38
C PRO A 458 25.18 17.33 5.26
N GLN A 459 24.96 18.42 4.53
CA GLN A 459 25.84 18.87 3.42
C GLN A 459 27.31 19.13 3.86
N GLN A 460 27.62 18.95 5.14
CA GLN A 460 28.97 18.80 5.66
C GLN A 460 28.98 17.72 6.77
N PRO A 461 29.87 16.71 6.72
CA PRO A 461 30.07 15.84 7.87
C PRO A 461 30.63 16.69 9.01
N ARG A 462 29.86 16.83 10.10
CA ARG A 462 30.44 17.29 11.38
C ARG A 462 31.41 16.20 11.83
N MET A 463 32.70 16.44 11.65
CA MET A 463 33.76 15.57 12.17
C MET A 463 33.65 15.52 13.71
N PHE A 464 33.14 14.42 14.25
CA PHE A 464 33.34 14.09 15.65
C PHE A 464 34.60 13.23 15.76
N SER A 465 35.68 13.84 16.25
CA SER A 465 36.89 13.10 16.61
C SER A 465 36.73 12.60 18.04
N CYS A 466 36.49 11.30 18.23
CA CYS A 466 36.54 10.67 19.55
C CYS A 466 37.97 10.19 19.79
N VAL A 467 38.73 10.91 20.62
CA VAL A 467 40.04 10.48 21.07
C VAL A 467 39.84 9.51 22.23
N ILE A 468 40.02 8.21 21.97
CA ILE A 468 40.10 7.21 23.03
C ILE A 468 41.50 7.32 23.66
N GLN A 469 41.61 8.00 24.81
CA GLN A 469 42.82 7.97 25.63
C GLN A 469 42.84 6.68 26.46
N THR A 470 43.61 5.69 26.03
CA THR A 470 44.07 4.61 26.90
C THR A 470 45.41 5.01 27.50
N THR A 471 45.51 5.06 28.82
CA THR A 471 46.78 5.27 29.53
C THR A 471 47.71 4.08 29.28
N ALA A 472 48.81 4.31 28.56
CA ALA A 472 49.89 3.33 28.37
C ALA A 472 51.14 3.77 29.16
N PRO A 473 51.95 2.83 29.69
CA PRO A 473 53.18 3.13 30.42
C PRO A 473 54.26 3.74 29.50
N PRO A 474 55.26 4.45 30.07
CA PRO A 474 56.22 5.26 29.31
C PRO A 474 57.08 4.39 28.38
N GLY A 475 57.00 4.64 27.07
CA GLY A 475 57.84 4.01 26.04
C GLY A 475 57.13 3.56 24.75
N ALA A 476 55.80 3.59 24.67
CA ALA A 476 55.06 3.18 23.48
C ALA A 476 54.74 4.36 22.53
N VAL A 477 55.11 4.23 21.26
CA VAL A 477 54.73 5.17 20.18
C VAL A 477 53.23 5.03 19.90
N MET A 478 52.46 6.10 20.14
CA MET A 478 51.03 6.18 19.78
C MET A 478 50.86 6.10 18.26
N ARG A 479 50.07 5.13 17.78
CA ARG A 479 49.33 5.27 16.52
C ARG A 479 47.91 5.69 16.85
N SER A 480 47.50 6.89 16.44
CA SER A 480 46.10 7.30 16.47
C SER A 480 45.32 6.54 15.40
N SER A 481 44.44 5.63 15.80
CA SER A 481 43.42 5.08 14.91
C SER A 481 42.19 5.98 14.98
N THR A 482 41.97 6.79 13.95
CA THR A 482 40.74 7.58 13.80
C THR A 482 39.63 6.64 13.34
N VAL A 483 38.69 6.31 14.23
CA VAL A 483 37.45 5.63 13.81
C VAL A 483 36.52 6.70 13.25
N GLN A 484 36.36 6.72 11.93
CA GLN A 484 35.34 7.54 11.26
C GLN A 484 33.96 6.93 11.55
N GLY A 485 33.28 7.42 12.58
CA GLY A 485 31.87 7.13 12.82
C GLY A 485 31.01 7.98 11.89
N GLY A 486 30.65 7.44 10.71
CA GLY A 486 29.56 7.97 9.93
C GLY A 486 28.22 7.71 10.62
N VAL A 487 27.28 8.64 10.55
CA VAL A 487 25.87 8.37 10.91
C VAL A 487 25.32 7.47 9.79
N THR A 488 25.31 6.17 10.02
CA THR A 488 24.78 5.20 9.05
C THR A 488 23.28 5.39 8.91
N LEU A 489 22.80 5.59 7.68
CA LEU A 489 21.39 5.68 7.32
C LEU A 489 20.70 4.33 7.64
N GLN A 490 19.90 4.26 8.72
CA GLN A 490 19.18 3.03 9.09
C GLN A 490 17.83 2.91 8.35
N LEU A 491 17.87 2.78 7.01
CA LEU A 491 16.67 2.42 6.24
C LEU A 491 16.26 0.98 6.53
N PHE A 492 14.96 0.68 6.33
CA PHE A 492 14.39 -0.66 6.39
C PHE A 492 14.69 -1.39 7.72
N SER A 493 14.79 -0.65 8.83
CA SER A 493 14.97 -1.19 10.19
C SER A 493 13.86 -0.73 11.15
N ASP A 494 13.40 -1.65 11.99
CA ASP A 494 12.48 -1.41 13.11
C ASP A 494 13.16 -0.76 14.32
N ASP A 495 14.49 -0.90 14.46
CA ASP A 495 15.29 -0.37 15.59
C ASP A 495 14.97 1.09 15.96
N PRO A 496 14.75 2.02 15.00
CA PRO A 496 14.53 3.43 15.32
C PRO A 496 13.20 3.71 16.01
N PHE A 497 12.20 2.82 15.87
CA PHE A 497 10.82 3.11 16.27
C PHE A 497 10.26 2.14 17.31
N TRP A 498 10.83 0.94 17.43
CA TRP A 498 10.28 -0.13 18.25
C TRP A 498 11.23 -0.58 19.35
N HIS A 499 10.65 -1.00 20.48
CA HIS A 499 11.39 -1.69 21.52
C HIS A 499 11.61 -3.14 21.12
N LEU A 500 12.78 -3.44 20.55
CA LEU A 500 13.18 -4.81 20.22
C LEU A 500 13.74 -5.53 21.46
N GLY A 501 13.46 -6.83 21.56
CA GLY A 501 13.95 -7.70 22.64
C GLY A 501 15.48 -7.80 22.64
N GLU A 502 16.08 -8.15 23.78
CA GLU A 502 17.55 -8.22 23.92
C GLU A 502 18.19 -9.23 22.95
N ASP A 503 17.51 -10.35 22.67
CA ASP A 503 17.96 -11.37 21.71
C ASP A 503 17.90 -10.89 20.24
N GLU A 504 17.02 -9.94 19.92
CA GLU A 504 16.86 -9.40 18.56
C GLU A 504 17.90 -8.33 18.23
N ARG A 505 18.44 -7.62 19.23
CA ARG A 505 19.48 -6.58 19.04
C ARG A 505 20.87 -7.13 18.74
N VAL A 506 21.15 -8.37 19.12
CA VAL A 506 22.45 -9.01 18.84
C VAL A 506 22.61 -9.25 17.34
N LEU A 507 21.51 -9.44 16.60
CA LEU A 507 21.50 -9.60 15.14
C LEU A 507 21.72 -8.27 14.39
N THR A 508 21.45 -7.11 15.01
CA THR A 508 21.58 -5.80 14.35
C THR A 508 22.98 -5.18 14.45
N LEU A 509 23.86 -5.69 15.33
CA LEU A 509 25.18 -5.10 15.61
C LEU A 509 26.42 -5.88 15.10
N ALA A 510 26.26 -7.04 14.45
CA ALA A 510 27.38 -7.82 13.93
C ALA A 510 27.45 -7.78 12.38
N PRO A 511 28.58 -7.37 11.71
CA PRO A 511 29.84 -6.81 12.22
C PRO A 511 30.11 -5.37 11.72
N ILE A 512 30.00 -4.37 12.60
CA ILE A 512 30.55 -3.01 12.39
C ILE A 512 32.10 -2.99 12.57
N PHE A 513 32.72 -4.13 12.89
CA PHE A 513 34.18 -4.24 13.03
C PHE A 513 34.82 -5.00 11.86
N ARG A 514 35.10 -4.29 10.74
CA ARG A 514 36.20 -4.68 9.84
C ARG A 514 37.48 -4.00 10.29
N VAL A 515 38.40 -4.76 10.87
CA VAL A 515 39.79 -4.32 11.02
C VAL A 515 40.41 -4.34 9.63
N SER A 516 40.74 -3.17 9.07
CA SER A 516 41.54 -3.11 7.85
C SER A 516 42.98 -3.51 8.20
N GLU A 517 43.43 -4.68 7.78
CA GLU A 517 44.86 -4.97 7.77
C GLU A 517 45.54 -4.13 6.69
N SER A 518 46.20 -3.05 7.08
CA SER A 518 47.10 -2.32 6.19
C SER A 518 48.31 -3.22 5.91
N ARG A 519 48.43 -3.70 4.67
CA ARG A 519 49.59 -4.44 4.17
C ARG A 519 50.81 -3.52 4.22
N ALA A 520 51.65 -3.67 5.24
CA ALA A 520 52.93 -2.98 5.31
C ALA A 520 53.91 -3.69 4.36
N THR A 521 54.25 -3.04 3.25
CA THR A 521 55.41 -3.42 2.43
C THR A 521 56.68 -3.17 3.25
N ARG A 522 57.37 -4.25 3.64
CA ARG A 522 58.77 -4.20 4.09
C ARG A 522 59.66 -4.85 3.05
N THR A 523 60.64 -4.06 2.62
CA THR A 523 61.83 -4.43 1.85
C THR A 523 62.85 -5.20 2.71
N SER A 524 63.73 -5.95 2.04
CA SER A 524 64.85 -6.81 2.54
C SER A 524 64.41 -8.10 3.23
N GLY A 525 64.88 -9.31 2.91
CA GLY A 525 66.19 -9.73 2.42
C GLY A 525 66.94 -10.37 3.58
N GLY A 526 66.96 -11.70 3.68
CA GLY A 526 67.70 -12.45 4.71
C GLY A 526 66.99 -13.72 5.20
N GLU A 527 67.77 -14.80 5.29
CA GLU A 527 67.40 -16.22 5.41
C GLU A 527 66.96 -16.69 6.82
N ASP A 528 66.24 -17.81 6.82
CA ASP A 528 66.10 -18.91 7.80
C ASP A 528 66.19 -18.66 9.31
N MET A 529 65.11 -19.01 10.04
CA MET A 529 65.11 -20.05 11.09
C MET A 529 63.71 -20.28 11.71
N PHE A 530 63.47 -21.55 12.07
CA PHE A 530 62.34 -22.14 12.80
C PHE A 530 61.62 -21.24 13.82
N SER A 531 60.28 -21.26 13.80
CA SER A 531 59.47 -21.06 15.01
C SER A 531 58.11 -21.76 14.95
N THR A 532 57.84 -22.45 16.04
CA THR A 532 56.72 -23.30 16.43
C THR A 532 55.36 -22.61 16.28
N ARG A 533 54.41 -23.24 15.57
CA ARG A 533 53.00 -22.80 15.54
C ARG A 533 52.31 -23.16 16.85
N VAL A 534 52.08 -22.17 17.70
CA VAL A 534 51.08 -22.23 18.78
C VAL A 534 49.76 -21.72 18.20
N LEU A 535 48.85 -22.65 17.89
CA LEU A 535 47.45 -22.36 17.58
C LEU A 535 46.68 -22.21 18.89
N SER A 536 46.32 -20.97 19.24
CA SER A 536 45.28 -20.68 20.23
C SER A 536 44.04 -20.22 19.46
N LEU A 537 43.13 -21.16 19.20
CA LEU A 537 41.76 -20.90 18.75
C LEU A 537 40.86 -21.19 19.96
N ALA A 538 40.45 -20.14 20.66
CA ALA A 538 39.32 -20.20 21.58
C ALA A 538 38.04 -20.01 20.77
N SER A 539 37.52 -21.11 20.22
CA SER A 539 36.15 -21.20 19.72
C SER A 539 35.23 -21.48 20.90
N THR A 540 34.37 -20.52 21.28
CA THR A 540 33.18 -20.80 22.09
C THR A 540 32.12 -21.45 21.20
N SER A 541 32.22 -22.76 21.02
CA SER A 541 31.11 -23.59 20.58
C SER A 541 30.16 -23.82 21.74
N ALA A 542 28.99 -23.16 21.75
CA ALA A 542 27.88 -23.56 22.60
C ALA A 542 27.24 -24.82 21.99
N SER A 543 27.74 -25.99 22.37
CA SER A 543 27.06 -27.26 22.14
C SER A 543 25.94 -27.42 23.17
N VAL A 544 24.69 -27.41 22.71
CA VAL A 544 23.53 -27.81 23.50
C VAL A 544 23.55 -29.33 23.64
N ASP A 545 23.94 -29.82 24.81
CA ASP A 545 23.88 -31.24 25.14
C ASP A 545 22.45 -31.63 25.55
N ARG A 546 21.80 -32.41 24.68
CA ARG A 546 20.57 -33.14 24.99
C ARG A 546 20.95 -34.47 25.65
N SER A 547 20.90 -34.55 26.97
CA SER A 547 20.54 -35.79 27.66
C SER A 547 20.34 -35.58 29.17
N ARG A 548 19.09 -35.73 29.62
CA ARG A 548 18.73 -36.40 30.88
C ARG A 548 17.22 -36.40 31.02
N GLY A 549 16.62 -37.53 30.65
CA GLY A 549 15.34 -37.93 31.20
C GLY A 549 15.55 -38.47 32.62
N HIS A 550 14.71 -38.05 33.54
CA HIS A 550 14.17 -38.92 34.57
C HIS A 550 12.73 -38.49 34.87
N VAL A 551 11.96 -39.52 35.19
CA VAL A 551 10.51 -39.65 35.04
C VAL A 551 9.89 -39.75 36.45
N LEU A 552 8.64 -39.25 36.56
CA LEU A 552 7.57 -39.50 37.55
C LEU A 552 7.64 -38.91 38.97
N ASN A 553 6.70 -37.99 39.24
CA ASN A 553 5.52 -38.15 40.12
C ASN A 553 4.59 -36.95 39.79
N GLY A 554 3.30 -37.05 39.46
CA GLY A 554 2.26 -37.89 40.03
C GLY A 554 1.39 -37.05 40.97
N ALA A 555 0.52 -36.17 40.45
CA ALA A 555 -0.61 -35.60 41.19
C ALA A 555 -1.70 -35.08 40.24
N THR A 556 -2.91 -35.59 40.48
CA THR A 556 -4.19 -35.46 39.77
C THR A 556 -5.03 -34.26 40.23
N LEU A 557 -6.09 -33.96 39.43
CA LEU A 557 -7.30 -33.15 39.71
C LEU A 557 -7.14 -31.62 39.61
N SER A 558 -8.06 -30.82 39.06
CA SER A 558 -9.45 -31.03 38.64
C SER A 558 -9.86 -29.83 37.76
N LEU A 559 -10.52 -30.08 36.63
CA LEU A 559 -11.34 -29.11 35.91
C LEU A 559 -12.77 -29.21 36.47
N GLN A 560 -13.33 -28.08 36.90
CA GLN A 560 -14.77 -27.93 37.10
C GLN A 560 -15.28 -26.73 36.30
N HIS A 561 -16.24 -27.09 35.43
CA HIS A 561 -17.34 -26.36 34.79
C HIS A 561 -17.17 -24.91 34.33
#